data_AF-A0A966TX82-F1
#
_entry.id   AF-A0A966TX82-F1
#
_cell.length_a   1.000
_cell.length_b   1.000
_cell.length_c   1.000
_cell.angle_alpha   90.00
_cell.angle_beta   90.00
_cell.angle_gamma   90.00
#
_symmetry.space_group_name_H-M   'P 1'
#
loop_
_entity.id
_entity.type
_entity.pdbx_description
1 polymer ?
#
loop_
_entity_poly.entity_id
_entity_poly.type
_entity_poly.pdbx_seq_one_letter_code
_entity_poly.pdbx_strand_id
1 'polypeptide(L)' 'MNYPNIDPVAISLGPIAIHWYGVMYLVAFVVGGVLGLYRAKRSDGH' A
#
# COMPACT_ATOMS: atom_id res chain seq x y z
N MET A 1 -0.63 -27.59 16.95
CA MET A 1 0.17 -26.70 16.08
C MET A 1 -0.79 -25.72 15.42
N ASN A 2 -0.98 -24.55 16.02
CA ASN A 2 -1.91 -23.54 15.50
C ASN A 2 -1.17 -22.71 14.46
N TYR A 3 -1.30 -23.07 13.18
CA TYR A 3 -0.84 -22.18 12.10
C TYR A 3 -1.77 -20.97 12.10
N PRO A 4 -1.28 -19.74 12.29
CA PRO A 4 -2.09 -18.56 12.07
C PRO A 4 -2.46 -18.55 10.59
N ASN A 5 -3.73 -18.86 10.29
CA ASN A 5 -4.29 -18.80 8.95
C ASN A 5 -4.47 -17.31 8.63
N ILE A 6 -3.39 -16.66 8.22
CA ILE A 6 -3.44 -15.29 7.75
C ILE A 6 -4.22 -15.34 6.44
N ASP A 7 -5.47 -14.88 6.48
CA ASP A 7 -6.30 -14.79 5.29
C ASP A 7 -5.55 -13.98 4.23
N PRO A 8 -5.29 -14.55 3.03
CA PRO A 8 -4.48 -13.90 2.00
C PRO A 8 -5.20 -12.68 1.40
N VAL A 9 -6.49 -12.54 1.69
CA VAL A 9 -7.37 -11.46 1.27
C VAL A 9 -7.46 -10.42 2.39
N ALA A 10 -7.03 -9.20 2.08
CA ALA A 10 -7.16 -8.06 2.99
C ALA A 10 -8.57 -7.45 2.90
N ILE A 11 -9.13 -7.34 1.69
CA ILE A 11 -10.46 -6.75 1.44
C ILE A 11 -11.10 -7.50 0.27
N SER A 12 -12.33 -8.00 0.43
CA SER A 12 -13.13 -8.53 -0.68
C SER A 12 -14.21 -7.51 -1.06
N LEU A 13 -14.18 -7.04 -2.31
CA LEU A 13 -15.23 -6.24 -2.91
C LEU A 13 -15.93 -7.11 -3.97
N GLY A 14 -16.88 -7.93 -3.51
CA GLY A 14 -17.67 -8.83 -4.37
C GLY A 14 -16.80 -9.78 -5.22
N PRO A 15 -16.66 -9.56 -6.55
CA PRO A 15 -15.79 -10.38 -7.40
C PRO A 15 -14.28 -10.06 -7.29
N ILE A 16 -13.90 -8.96 -6.62
CA ILE A 16 -12.51 -8.51 -6.55
C ILE A 16 -11.96 -8.77 -5.15
N ALA A 17 -11.06 -9.74 -5.04
CA ALA A 17 -10.31 -10.03 -3.82
C ALA A 17 -8.98 -9.29 -3.82
N ILE A 18 -8.87 -8.24 -3.00
CA ILE A 18 -7.63 -7.50 -2.79
C ILE A 18 -6.79 -8.29 -1.80
N HIS A 19 -5.67 -8.82 -2.29
CA HIS A 19 -4.71 -9.56 -1.49
C HIS A 19 -3.73 -8.63 -0.79
N TRP A 20 -3.08 -9.10 0.27
CA TRP A 20 -2.03 -8.35 0.97
C TRP A 20 -0.92 -7.86 0.05
N TYR A 21 -0.57 -8.62 -0.99
CA TYR A 21 0.38 -8.18 -2.02
C TYR A 21 -0.09 -6.92 -2.74
N GLY A 22 -1.36 -6.88 -3.15
CA GLY A 22 -1.95 -5.70 -3.82
C GLY A 22 -2.00 -4.49 -2.90
N VAL A 23 -2.36 -4.69 -1.63
CA VAL A 23 -2.30 -3.64 -0.61
C VAL A 23 -0.88 -3.12 -0.44
N MET A 24 0.12 -4.01 -0.36
CA MET A 24 1.52 -3.60 -0.23
C MET A 24 1.99 -2.76 -1.42
N TYR A 25 1.62 -3.13 -2.65
CA TYR A 25 1.93 -2.34 -3.84
C TYR A 25 1.28 -0.96 -3.80
N LEU A 26 0.00 -0.89 -3.43
CA LEU A 26 -0.73 0.38 -3.30
C LEU A 26 -0.06 1.28 -2.24
N VAL A 27 0.25 0.73 -1.07
CA VAL A 27 0.93 1.45 0.01
C VAL A 27 2.31 1.93 -0.43
N ALA A 28 3.12 1.07 -1.06
CA ALA A 28 4.45 1.44 -1.53
C ALA A 28 4.40 2.57 -2.56
N PHE A 29 3.45 2.51 -3.51
CA PHE A 29 3.26 3.54 -4.51
C PHE A 29 2.83 4.87 -3.89
N VAL A 30 1.83 4.84 -2.99
CA VAL A 30 1.35 6.03 -2.30
C VAL A 30 2.44 6.64 -1.43
N VAL A 31 3.14 5.84 -0.62
CA VAL A 31 4.22 6.31 0.26
C VAL A 31 5.37 6.89 -0.55
N GLY A 32 5.81 6.21 -1.62
CA GLY A 32 6.87 6.70 -2.50
C GLY A 32 6.49 8.01 -3.21
N GLY A 33 5.27 8.10 -3.75
CA GLY A 33 4.75 9.30 -4.40
C GLY A 33 4.57 10.47 -3.43
N VAL A 34 3.97 10.21 -2.26
CA VAL A 34 3.78 11.23 -1.21
C VAL A 34 5.11 11.71 -0.67
N LEU A 35 6.08 10.82 -0.42
CA LEU A 35 7.43 11.22 -0.01
C LEU A 35 8.13 12.04 -1.10
N GLY A 36 8.03 11.63 -2.36
CA GLY A 36 8.58 12.36 -3.50
C GLY A 36 8.00 13.78 -3.61
N LEU A 37 6.68 13.90 -3.55
CA LEU A 37 5.97 15.18 -3.56
C LEU A 37 6.29 16.03 -2.33
N TYR A 38 6.37 15.40 -1.15
CA TYR A 38 6.73 16.07 0.10
C TYR A 38 8.16 16.64 0.05
N ARG A 39 9.09 15.91 -0.59
CA ARG A 39 10.46 16.38 -0.82
C ARG A 39 10.53 17.45 -1.89
N ALA A 40 9.83 17.28 -3.01
CA ALA A 40 9.78 18.27 -4.10
C ALA A 40 9.22 19.62 -3.60
N LYS A 41 8.16 19.58 -2.79
CA LYS A 41 7.56 20.77 -2.17
C LYS A 41 8.48 21.45 -1.13
N ARG A 42 9.49 20.75 -0.62
CA ARG A 42 10.56 21.35 0.21
C ARG A 42 11.70 21.95 -0.62
N SER A 43 11.78 21.64 -1.91
CA SER A 43 12.82 22.15 -2.82
C SER A 43 12.42 23.44 -3.55
N ASP A 44 11.15 23.85 -3.51
CA ASP A 44 10.65 25.17 -4.00
C ASP A 44 11.04 26.33 -3.06
N GLY A 45 12.22 26.24 -2.47
CA GLY A 45 12.83 27.27 -1.64
C GLY A 45 14.19 27.70 -2.20
N HIS A 46 14.27 28.02 -3.49
CA HIS A 46 15.34 28.84 -4.07
C HIS A 46 14.86 29.56 -5.34
#